data_AF-A0A258LIF4-F1
#
_entry.id   AF-A0A258LIF4-F1
#
_cell.length_a   1.000
_cell.length_b   1.000
_cell.length_c   1.000
_cell.angle_alpha   90.00
_cell.angle_beta   90.00
_cell.angle_gamma   90.00
#
_symmetry.space_group_name_H-M   'P 1'
#
loop_
_entity.id
_entity.type
_entity.pdbx_description
1 polymer ?
#
loop_
_entity_poly.entity_id
_entity_poly.type
_entity_poly.pdbx_seq_one_letter_code
_entity_poly.pdbx_strand_id
1 'polypeptide(L)'
;MNESRDKDTFEQRLAAAQDKVGMTRPKANEAQSGAGAAQKAINLAMRLGVELVAAMVIAVVIGWGLDRLFHTKPWLMVMMVPVGMAAGLRNLVRATGSKTGNRED
;
A
#
# COMPACT_ATOMS: atom_id res chain seq x y z
N MET A 1 -4.12 -46.43 3.27
CA MET A 1 -4.04 -45.74 4.58
C MET A 1 -3.11 -44.50 4.60
N ASN A 2 -2.64 -43.95 3.47
CA ASN A 2 -1.68 -42.82 3.47
C ASN A 2 -2.31 -41.42 3.24
N GLU A 3 -3.55 -41.37 2.74
CA GLU A 3 -4.20 -40.12 2.31
C GLU A 3 -4.50 -39.10 3.43
N SER A 4 -4.64 -39.52 4.69
CA SER A 4 -4.94 -38.59 5.79
C SER A 4 -3.73 -37.73 6.15
N ARG A 5 -2.54 -38.34 6.16
CA ARG A 5 -1.29 -37.67 6.55
C ARG A 5 -0.89 -36.58 5.54
N ASP A 6 -1.18 -36.81 4.27
CA ASP A 6 -0.94 -35.83 3.22
C ASP A 6 -1.89 -34.63 3.36
N LYS A 7 -3.18 -34.85 3.65
CA LYS A 7 -4.17 -33.79 3.89
C LYS A 7 -3.75 -32.86 5.03
N ASP A 8 -3.36 -33.43 6.17
CA ASP A 8 -2.95 -32.64 7.34
C ASP A 8 -1.72 -31.76 7.07
N THR A 9 -0.79 -32.26 6.24
CA THR A 9 0.43 -31.53 5.86
C THR A 9 0.12 -30.38 4.90
N PHE A 10 -0.81 -30.59 3.96
CA PHE A 10 -1.29 -29.56 3.05
C PHE A 10 -2.05 -28.46 3.80
N GLU A 11 -2.94 -28.83 4.72
CA GLU A 11 -3.68 -27.87 5.56
C GLU A 11 -2.75 -27.05 6.45
N GLN A 12 -1.69 -27.65 7.00
CA GLN A 12 -0.67 -26.91 7.76
C GLN A 12 0.09 -25.89 6.89
N ARG A 13 0.41 -26.23 5.65
CA ARG A 13 1.08 -25.32 4.71
C ARG A 13 0.13 -24.22 4.24
N LEU A 14 -1.12 -24.57 3.99
CA LEU A 14 -2.16 -23.62 3.59
C LEU A 14 -2.48 -22.66 4.76
N ALA A 15 -2.54 -23.14 5.99
CA ALA A 15 -2.69 -22.31 7.19
C ALA A 15 -1.47 -21.40 7.39
N ALA A 16 -0.26 -21.93 7.27
CA ALA A 16 0.97 -21.14 7.39
C ALA A 16 1.13 -20.09 6.28
N ALA A 17 0.61 -20.34 5.06
CA ALA A 17 0.59 -19.38 3.98
C ALA A 17 -0.49 -18.30 4.18
N GLN A 18 -1.69 -18.70 4.61
CA GLN A 18 -2.79 -17.77 4.91
C GLN A 18 -2.45 -16.84 6.08
N ASP A 19 -1.75 -17.34 7.09
CA ASP A 19 -1.25 -16.55 8.22
C ASP A 19 -0.24 -15.49 7.76
N LYS A 20 0.66 -15.85 6.84
CA LYS A 20 1.62 -14.91 6.22
C LYS A 20 0.97 -13.84 5.34
N VAL A 21 -0.23 -14.10 4.82
CA VAL A 21 -1.00 -13.17 3.97
C VAL A 21 -2.11 -12.45 4.76
N GLY A 22 -2.22 -12.70 6.07
CA GLY A 22 -3.21 -12.07 6.95
C GLY A 22 -4.66 -12.45 6.62
N MET A 23 -4.88 -13.66 6.08
CA MET A 23 -6.19 -14.18 5.67
C MET A 23 -6.78 -15.23 6.62
N THR A 24 -6.49 -15.17 7.91
CA THR A 24 -7.24 -15.94 8.91
C THR A 24 -8.58 -15.24 9.18
N ARG A 25 -9.64 -15.71 8.51
CA ARG A 25 -11.05 -15.34 8.79
C ARG A 25 -11.41 -15.83 10.19
N PRO A 26 -11.74 -14.97 11.18
CA PRO A 26 -12.41 -15.45 12.37
C PRO A 26 -13.90 -15.64 12.01
N LYS A 27 -14.35 -16.90 12.03
CA LYS A 27 -15.78 -17.22 12.22
C LYS A 27 -16.14 -16.86 13.67
N ALA A 28 -16.45 -15.60 13.94
CA ALA A 28 -17.23 -15.16 15.10
C ALA A 28 -17.49 -13.64 15.01
N ASN A 29 -18.75 -13.24 15.19
CA ASN A 29 -19.25 -11.87 15.32
C ASN A 29 -19.35 -10.99 14.06
N GLU A 30 -20.56 -11.01 13.50
CA GLU A 30 -21.11 -10.03 12.56
C GLU A 30 -21.07 -8.59 13.14
N ALA A 31 -20.97 -8.40 14.46
CA ALA A 31 -20.76 -7.11 15.12
C ALA A 31 -19.34 -6.51 14.96
N GLN A 32 -18.32 -7.32 14.64
CA GLN A 32 -16.92 -6.87 14.48
C GLN A 32 -16.58 -6.54 13.01
N SER A 33 -17.48 -6.86 12.08
CA SER A 33 -17.32 -6.60 10.64
C SER A 33 -17.21 -5.11 10.33
N GLY A 34 -17.95 -4.24 11.05
CA GLY A 34 -17.87 -2.79 10.92
C GLY A 34 -16.53 -2.22 11.43
N ALA A 35 -16.07 -2.67 12.60
CA ALA A 35 -14.80 -2.23 13.18
C ALA A 35 -13.58 -2.68 12.35
N GLY A 36 -13.60 -3.92 11.83
CA GLY A 36 -12.54 -4.45 10.96
C GLY A 36 -12.49 -3.77 9.58
N ALA A 37 -13.64 -3.42 9.01
CA ALA A 37 -13.69 -2.65 7.76
C ALA A 37 -13.21 -1.21 7.95
N ALA A 38 -13.63 -0.54 9.04
CA ALA A 38 -13.16 0.79 9.40
C ALA A 38 -11.64 0.80 9.63
N GLN A 39 -11.09 -0.18 10.36
CA GLN A 39 -9.65 -0.27 10.60
C GLN A 39 -8.85 -0.50 9.31
N LYS A 40 -9.36 -1.33 8.39
CA LYS A 40 -8.75 -1.51 7.06
C LYS A 40 -8.77 -0.22 6.23
N ALA A 41 -9.87 0.54 6.26
CA ALA A 41 -9.99 1.82 5.57
C ALA A 41 -9.02 2.86 6.15
N ILE A 42 -8.89 2.93 7.48
CA ILE A 42 -7.93 3.81 8.17
C ILE A 42 -6.49 3.45 7.80
N ASN A 43 -6.12 2.16 7.87
CA ASN A 43 -4.77 1.71 7.51
C ASN A 43 -4.43 2.04 6.05
N LEU A 44 -5.40 1.88 5.15
CA LEU A 44 -5.24 2.29 3.76
C LEU A 44 -5.03 3.80 3.65
N ALA A 45 -5.93 4.61 4.22
CA ALA A 45 -5.84 6.06 4.19
C ALA A 45 -4.52 6.60 4.75
N MET A 46 -4.05 6.04 5.87
CA MET A 46 -2.76 6.38 6.47
C MET A 46 -1.59 6.08 5.52
N ARG A 47 -1.58 4.89 4.91
CA ARG A 47 -0.55 4.54 3.94
C ARG A 47 -0.55 5.49 2.74
N LEU A 48 -1.72 5.79 2.19
CA LEU A 48 -1.84 6.71 1.06
C LEU A 48 -1.38 8.13 1.44
N GLY A 49 -1.74 8.60 2.64
CA GLY A 49 -1.28 9.89 3.16
C GLY A 49 0.24 9.95 3.31
N VAL A 50 0.85 8.91 3.88
CA VAL A 50 2.31 8.83 4.05
C VAL A 50 3.02 8.79 2.69
N GLU A 51 2.50 8.05 1.71
CA GLU A 51 3.07 8.00 0.36
C GLU A 51 3.05 9.38 -0.33
N LEU A 52 1.95 10.15 -0.17
CA LEU A 52 1.85 11.51 -0.71
C LEU A 52 2.80 12.48 -0.01
N VAL A 53 2.86 12.46 1.32
CA VAL A 53 3.77 13.33 2.08
C VAL A 53 5.23 13.00 1.76
N ALA A 54 5.59 11.71 1.67
CA ALA A 54 6.94 11.30 1.30
C ALA A 54 7.34 11.79 -0.11
N ALA A 55 6.44 11.66 -1.09
CA ALA A 55 6.68 12.16 -2.45
C ALA A 55 6.89 13.68 -2.47
N MET A 56 6.11 14.43 -1.69
CA MET A 56 6.24 15.88 -1.56
C MET A 56 7.57 16.27 -0.92
N VAL A 57 7.98 15.62 0.17
CA VAL A 57 9.27 15.89 0.82
C VAL A 57 10.43 15.64 -0.15
N ILE A 58 10.40 14.53 -0.89
CA ILE A 58 11.42 14.21 -1.89
C ILE A 58 11.47 15.29 -2.99
N ALA A 59 10.32 15.71 -3.52
CA ALA A 59 10.25 16.75 -4.54
C ALA A 59 10.81 18.09 -4.05
N VAL A 60 10.53 18.48 -2.80
CA VAL A 60 11.06 19.70 -2.18
C VAL A 60 12.57 19.60 -1.98
N VAL A 61 13.09 18.48 -1.47
CA VAL A 61 14.53 18.26 -1.28
C VAL A 61 15.28 18.34 -2.60
N ILE A 62 14.75 17.68 -3.64
CA ILE A 62 15.33 17.70 -4.99
C ILE A 62 15.24 19.12 -5.59
N GLY A 63 14.06 19.75 -5.53
CA GLY A 63 13.85 21.11 -6.04
C GLY A 63 14.77 22.14 -5.38
N TRP A 64 14.94 22.04 -4.05
CA TRP A 64 15.87 22.89 -3.30
C TRP A 64 17.33 22.67 -3.71
N GLY A 65 17.77 21.41 -3.84
CA GLY A 65 19.13 21.08 -4.27
C GLY A 65 19.43 21.60 -5.67
N LEU A 66 18.47 21.48 -6.59
CA LEU A 66 18.59 22.00 -7.95
C LEU A 66 18.62 23.54 -7.97
N ASP A 67 17.73 24.21 -7.23
CA ASP A 67 17.75 25.68 -7.13
C ASP A 67 19.10 26.19 -6.57
N ARG A 68 19.72 25.45 -5.65
CA ARG A 68 21.05 25.77 -5.10
C ARG A 68 22.17 25.58 -6.13
N LEU A 69 22.09 24.53 -6.95
CA LEU A 69 23.14 24.20 -7.92
C LEU A 69 23.14 25.14 -9.13
N PHE A 70 21.95 25.57 -9.58
CA PHE A 70 21.80 26.45 -10.73
C PHE A 70 21.75 27.95 -10.36
N HIS A 71 21.83 28.28 -9.06
CA HIS A 71 21.61 29.64 -8.52
C HIS A 71 20.32 30.28 -9.04
N THR A 72 19.34 29.47 -9.41
CA THR A 72 18.06 29.93 -9.93
C THR A 72 17.23 30.46 -8.76
N LYS A 73 16.46 31.52 -9.02
CA LYS A 73 15.30 31.89 -8.17
C LYS A 73 14.41 30.65 -7.99
N PRO A 74 13.55 30.53 -6.96
CA PRO A 74 12.86 29.29 -6.57
C PRO A 74 11.79 28.83 -7.59
N TRP A 75 12.22 28.63 -8.82
CA TRP A 75 11.45 28.31 -10.01
C TRP A 75 11.45 26.81 -10.21
N LEU A 76 12.55 26.12 -9.89
CA LEU A 76 12.60 24.66 -9.95
C LEU A 76 11.79 24.03 -8.81
N MET A 77 11.74 24.65 -7.63
CA MET A 77 10.76 24.26 -6.61
C MET A 77 9.31 24.32 -7.13
N VAL A 78 8.91 25.40 -7.81
CA VAL A 78 7.54 25.55 -8.35
C VAL A 78 7.23 24.50 -9.41
N MET A 79 8.20 24.18 -10.28
CA MET A 79 8.05 23.11 -11.27
C MET A 79 8.12 21.70 -10.67
N MET A 80 8.80 21.50 -9.55
CA MET A 80 8.89 20.20 -8.87
C MET A 80 7.62 19.83 -8.10
N VAL A 81 6.80 20.79 -7.68
CA VAL A 81 5.50 20.52 -7.02
C VAL A 81 4.58 19.64 -7.87
N PRO A 82 4.24 19.98 -9.14
CA PRO A 82 3.38 19.13 -9.96
C PRO A 82 4.04 17.78 -10.28
N VAL A 83 5.37 17.71 -10.38
CA VAL A 83 6.11 16.46 -10.59
C VAL A 83 6.02 15.55 -9.36
N GLY A 84 6.22 16.10 -8.16
CA GLY A 84 6.06 15.38 -6.89
C GLY A 84 4.63 14.86 -6.71
N MET A 85 3.64 15.68 -7.05
CA MET A 85 2.23 15.29 -7.04
C MET A 85 1.97 14.14 -8.03
N ALA A 86 2.46 14.24 -9.28
CA ALA A 86 2.30 13.18 -10.28
C ALA A 86 2.99 11.87 -9.84
N ALA A 87 4.17 11.95 -9.23
CA ALA A 87 4.88 10.80 -8.69
C ALA A 87 4.10 10.13 -7.53
N GLY A 88 3.56 10.94 -6.60
CA GLY A 88 2.72 10.47 -5.50
C GLY A 88 1.44 9.79 -6.00
N LEU A 89 0.73 10.40 -6.95
CA LEU A 89 -0.46 9.82 -7.57
C LEU A 89 -0.15 8.53 -8.35
N ARG A 90 0.99 8.47 -9.05
CA ARG A 90 1.42 7.24 -9.74
C ARG A 90 1.71 6.11 -8.75
N ASN A 91 2.31 6.42 -7.60
CA ASN A 91 2.55 5.43 -6.56
C ASN A 91 1.23 4.93 -5.93
N LEU A 92 0.28 5.84 -5.72
CA LEU A 92 -1.07 5.54 -5.24
C LEU A 92 -1.81 4.59 -6.19
N VAL A 93 -1.85 4.90 -7.49
CA VAL A 93 -2.50 4.04 -8.50
C VAL A 93 -1.82 2.67 -8.57
N ARG A 94 -0.50 2.60 -8.37
CA ARG A 94 0.20 1.32 -8.30
C ARG A 94 -0.14 0.54 -7.04
N ALA A 95 -0.27 1.21 -5.89
CA ALA A 95 -0.60 0.59 -4.61
C ALA A 95 -2.05 0.05 -4.57
N THR A 96 -2.97 0.70 -5.29
CA THR A 96 -4.38 0.28 -5.37
C THR A 96 -4.65 -0.64 -6.56
N GLY A 97 -4.00 -0.40 -7.70
CA GLY A 97 -4.16 -1.16 -8.95
C GLY A 97 -3.66 -2.60 -8.87
N SER A 98 -2.73 -2.91 -7.96
CA SER A 98 -2.31 -4.29 -7.67
C SER A 98 -3.41 -5.15 -7.01
N LYS A 99 -4.60 -4.60 -6.73
CA LYS A 99 -5.73 -5.34 -6.13
C LYS A 99 -6.88 -5.68 -7.09
N THR A 100 -6.72 -5.43 -8.40
CA THR A 100 -7.73 -5.76 -9.43
C THR A 100 -7.16 -6.70 -10.50
N GLY A 101 -6.47 -7.75 -10.06
CA GLY A 101 -6.25 -8.95 -10.88
C GLY A 101 -6.81 -10.14 -10.12
N ASN A 102 -7.71 -10.88 -10.77
CA ASN A 102 -8.32 -12.13 -10.30
C ASN A 102 -9.64 -12.01 -9.50
N ARG A 103 -10.69 -11.55 -10.19
CA ARG A 103 -12.06 -12.04 -10.01
C ARG A 103 -12.60 -12.37 -11.41
N GLU A 104 -12.20 -13.53 -11.90
CA GLU A 104 -12.89 -14.21 -12.98
C GLU A 104 -13.52 -15.46 -12.38
N ASP A 105 -14.67 -15.24 -11.74
CA ASP A 105 -15.75 -16.21 -11.49
C ASP A 105 -16.95 -15.51 -10.84
#